data_AF-A0A838IUD0-F1
#
_entry.id   AF-A0A838IUD0-F1
#
_cell.length_a   1.000
_cell.length_b   1.000
_cell.length_c   1.000
_cell.angle_alpha   90.00
_cell.angle_beta   90.00
_cell.angle_gamma   90.00
#
_symmetry.space_group_name_H-M   'P 1'
#
loop_
_entity.id
_entity.type
_entity.pdbx_description
1 polymer ?
#
loop_
_entity_poly.entity_id
_entity_poly.type
_entity_poly.pdbx_seq_one_letter_code
_entity_poly.pdbx_strand_id
1 'polypeptide(L)'
;MLHDRLHDPCRRGHDGIGNHNHFGDGSFTARVGSTSERLVVGDRGRYVNGVSLTGPNSLGTGSQVIGPIRVQGCILGAGEDHTYPHPDERGAVLKGAGLARDVSLRRGEVVAVQGDFGAALVQRQSSFHPRR
;
A
#
# COMPACT_ATOMS: atom_id res chain seq x y z
N MET A 1 0.96 -23.08 23.88
CA MET A 1 1.38 -21.74 23.43
C MET A 1 0.40 -21.29 22.36
N LEU A 2 -0.45 -20.32 22.68
CA LEU A 2 -1.46 -19.78 21.79
C LEU A 2 -0.77 -18.92 20.73
N HIS A 3 -0.85 -19.31 19.46
CA HIS A 3 -0.54 -18.42 18.35
C HIS A 3 -1.68 -17.41 18.24
N ASP A 4 -1.38 -16.19 18.68
CA ASP A 4 -2.22 -15.02 18.50
C ASP A 4 -2.31 -14.75 16.99
N ARG A 5 -3.39 -15.22 16.37
CA ARG A 5 -3.64 -15.01 14.95
C ARG A 5 -4.03 -13.56 14.77
N LEU A 6 -3.04 -12.74 14.42
CA LEU A 6 -3.28 -11.46 13.77
C LEU A 6 -4.37 -11.66 12.72
N HIS A 7 -5.44 -10.89 12.92
CA HIS A 7 -6.65 -10.94 12.14
C HIS A 7 -6.29 -10.57 10.69
N ASP A 8 -6.14 -11.57 9.81
CA ASP A 8 -5.88 -11.38 8.39
C ASP A 8 -7.17 -10.85 7.72
N PRO A 9 -7.20 -9.57 7.28
CA PRO A 9 -8.39 -8.98 6.69
C PRO A 9 -8.71 -9.52 5.28
N CYS A 10 -7.91 -10.43 4.72
CA CYS A 10 -8.10 -10.98 3.38
C CYS A 10 -9.11 -12.15 3.26
N ARG A 11 -9.94 -12.44 4.28
CA ARG A 11 -10.80 -13.65 4.31
C ARG A 11 -12.06 -13.64 3.44
N ARG A 12 -12.12 -12.80 2.40
CA ARG A 12 -12.96 -13.01 1.20
C ARG A 12 -12.09 -12.65 -0.01
N GLY A 13 -12.02 -13.56 -0.99
CA GLY A 13 -11.08 -13.57 -2.14
C GLY A 13 -10.82 -12.18 -2.74
N HIS A 14 -9.59 -11.87 -3.14
CA HIS A 14 -9.00 -12.34 -4.40
C HIS A 14 -7.49 -12.58 -4.28
N ASP A 15 -6.97 -13.61 -4.93
CA ASP A 15 -5.58 -13.67 -5.38
C ASP A 15 -5.54 -12.85 -6.68
N GLY A 16 -4.83 -11.71 -6.72
CA GLY A 16 -4.74 -10.87 -7.91
C GLY A 16 -5.04 -9.39 -7.69
N ILE A 17 -5.41 -8.71 -8.78
CA ILE A 17 -5.62 -7.26 -8.83
C ILE A 17 -7.12 -6.95 -8.95
N GLY A 18 -7.63 -6.13 -8.02
CA GLY A 18 -9.02 -5.66 -8.00
C GLY A 18 -9.33 -4.60 -9.05
N ASN A 19 -10.51 -4.00 -8.93
CA ASN A 19 -11.11 -3.12 -9.91
C ASN A 19 -10.83 -1.64 -9.63
N HIS A 20 -10.98 -0.80 -10.67
CA HIS A 20 -10.89 0.66 -10.56
C HIS A 20 -9.56 1.18 -10.00
N ASN A 21 -8.49 0.40 -10.14
CA ASN A 21 -7.15 0.83 -9.78
C ASN A 21 -6.62 1.82 -10.83
N HIS A 22 -5.94 2.87 -10.37
CA HIS A 22 -5.19 3.76 -11.23
C HIS A 22 -3.71 3.32 -11.28
N PHE A 23 -3.32 2.75 -12.41
CA PHE A 23 -1.93 2.51 -12.80
C PHE A 23 -1.56 3.52 -13.88
N GLY A 24 -0.66 4.45 -13.61
CA GLY A 24 -0.42 5.55 -14.55
C GLY A 24 0.65 6.54 -14.12
N ASP A 25 0.79 7.62 -14.90
CA ASP A 25 1.78 8.69 -14.72
C ASP A 25 3.24 8.18 -14.65
N GLY A 26 3.52 7.02 -15.26
CA GLY A 26 4.81 6.33 -15.23
C GLY A 26 4.65 4.83 -15.41
N SER A 27 5.68 4.06 -15.05
CA SER A 27 5.61 2.60 -15.04
C SER A 27 4.92 2.07 -13.78
N PHE A 28 4.17 0.99 -13.94
CA PHE A 28 3.78 0.08 -12.87
C PHE A 28 4.28 -1.31 -13.26
N THR A 29 5.09 -1.93 -12.40
CA THR A 29 5.57 -3.30 -12.60
C THR A 29 5.24 -4.15 -11.39
N ALA A 30 4.83 -5.39 -11.64
CA ALA A 30 4.53 -6.36 -10.60
C ALA A 30 5.16 -7.70 -10.98
N ARG A 31 5.99 -8.24 -10.08
CA ARG A 31 6.66 -9.53 -10.28
C ARG A 31 6.59 -10.37 -9.02
N VAL A 32 6.07 -11.58 -9.18
CA VAL A 32 6.20 -12.67 -8.20
C VAL A 32 7.19 -13.70 -8.75
N GLY A 33 8.05 -14.22 -7.88
CA GLY A 33 9.15 -15.11 -8.22
C GLY A 33 8.81 -16.59 -8.16
N SER A 34 7.74 -16.97 -7.46
CA SER A 34 7.28 -18.36 -7.36
C SER A 34 5.76 -18.43 -7.22
N THR A 35 5.20 -19.63 -7.42
CA THR A 35 3.75 -19.90 -7.28
C THR A 35 3.26 -19.87 -5.83
N SER A 36 4.17 -19.88 -4.84
CA SER A 36 3.84 -19.77 -3.42
C SER A 36 3.83 -18.32 -2.93
N GLU A 37 4.36 -17.38 -3.70
CA GLU A 37 4.29 -15.94 -3.39
C GLU A 37 2.96 -15.35 -3.84
N ARG A 38 2.33 -14.59 -2.96
CA ARG A 38 1.03 -13.96 -3.23
C ARG A 38 1.16 -12.45 -3.32
N LEU A 39 0.74 -11.91 -4.47
CA LEU A 39 0.52 -10.48 -4.66
C LEU A 39 -0.99 -10.21 -4.68
N VAL A 40 -1.46 -9.39 -3.74
CA VAL A 40 -2.84 -8.91 -3.69
C VAL A 40 -2.86 -7.41 -3.87
N VAL A 41 -3.71 -6.93 -4.76
CA VAL A 41 -4.03 -5.52 -4.92
C VAL A 41 -5.55 -5.40 -4.86
N GLY A 42 -6.07 -4.62 -3.91
CA GLY A 42 -7.50 -4.40 -3.73
C GLY A 42 -8.10 -3.51 -4.82
N ASP A 43 -9.27 -2.95 -4.54
CA ASP A 43 -9.96 -2.05 -5.45
C ASP A 43 -9.55 -0.58 -5.23
N ARG A 44 -9.74 0.28 -6.24
CA ARG A 44 -9.69 1.75 -6.11
C ARG A 44 -8.37 2.30 -5.55
N GLY A 45 -7.29 1.55 -5.72
CA GLY A 45 -5.95 1.98 -5.33
C GLY A 45 -5.31 2.92 -6.36
N ARG A 46 -4.24 3.59 -5.95
CA ARG A 46 -3.47 4.51 -6.80
C ARG A 46 -1.99 4.17 -6.77
N TYR A 47 -1.46 3.68 -7.89
CA TYR A 47 -0.09 3.20 -8.01
C TYR A 47 0.57 3.91 -9.19
N VAL A 48 1.19 5.06 -8.92
CA VAL A 48 1.59 6.02 -9.95
C VAL A 48 3.03 6.49 -9.79
N ASN A 49 3.60 7.03 -10.88
CA ASN A 49 4.93 7.65 -10.90
C ASN A 49 6.12 6.67 -10.68
N GLY A 50 6.06 5.44 -11.22
CA GLY A 50 7.22 4.53 -11.28
C GLY A 50 7.25 3.42 -10.23
N VAL A 51 6.10 2.84 -9.90
CA VAL A 51 5.96 1.81 -8.87
C VAL A 51 6.50 0.45 -9.36
N SER A 52 7.24 -0.25 -8.51
CA SER A 52 7.70 -1.61 -8.77
C SER A 52 7.45 -2.52 -7.58
N LEU A 53 6.60 -3.53 -7.76
CA LEU A 53 6.29 -4.56 -6.76
C LEU A 53 7.10 -5.81 -7.04
N THR A 54 7.83 -6.31 -6.04
CA THR A 54 8.57 -7.57 -6.13
C THR A 54 8.21 -8.48 -4.95
N GLY A 55 8.00 -9.76 -5.24
CA GLY A 55 7.66 -10.76 -4.24
C GLY A 55 6.25 -10.58 -3.68
N PRO A 56 5.98 -11.13 -2.48
CA PRO A 56 4.66 -11.03 -1.87
C PRO A 56 4.37 -9.61 -1.41
N ASN A 57 3.17 -9.11 -1.69
CA ASN A 57 2.69 -7.82 -1.20
C ASN A 57 1.17 -7.88 -1.03
N SER A 58 0.63 -7.19 -0.02
CA SER A 58 -0.81 -7.04 0.20
C SER A 58 -1.17 -5.56 0.21
N LEU A 59 -1.72 -5.07 -0.90
CA LEU A 59 -2.12 -3.68 -1.07
C LEU A 59 -3.64 -3.61 -0.96
N GLY A 60 -4.17 -3.16 0.18
CA GLY A 60 -5.60 -3.13 0.44
C GLY A 60 -6.38 -2.16 -0.45
N THR A 61 -7.71 -2.29 -0.47
CA THR A 61 -8.61 -1.35 -1.18
C THR A 61 -8.33 0.09 -0.77
N GLY A 62 -8.27 1.00 -1.74
CA GLY A 62 -7.98 2.42 -1.54
C GLY A 62 -6.53 2.75 -1.19
N SER A 63 -5.63 1.75 -1.09
CA SER A 63 -4.22 2.00 -0.79
C SER A 63 -3.48 2.69 -1.92
N GLN A 64 -2.37 3.36 -1.60
CA GLN A 64 -1.65 4.18 -2.55
C GLN A 64 -0.14 3.98 -2.46
N VAL A 65 0.51 3.95 -3.62
CA VAL A 65 1.96 4.04 -3.77
C VAL A 65 2.24 5.13 -4.80
N ILE A 66 2.88 6.22 -4.35
CA ILE A 66 3.03 7.44 -5.14
C ILE A 66 4.52 7.79 -5.26
N GLY A 67 5.08 7.56 -6.44
CA GLY A 67 6.47 7.85 -6.77
C GLY A 67 7.29 6.58 -7.08
N PRO A 68 8.58 6.75 -7.43
CA PRO A 68 9.42 5.66 -7.87
C PRO A 68 9.88 4.80 -6.69
N ILE A 69 8.99 3.93 -6.24
CA ILE A 69 9.14 3.11 -5.03
C ILE A 69 9.21 1.64 -5.43
N ARG A 70 10.27 0.96 -4.97
CA ARG A 70 10.36 -0.50 -4.99
C ARG A 70 9.71 -1.04 -3.72
N VAL A 71 8.69 -1.87 -3.86
CA VAL A 71 7.87 -2.40 -2.77
C VAL A 71 8.09 -3.91 -2.69
N GLN A 72 8.46 -4.40 -1.51
CA GLN A 72 8.78 -5.79 -1.26
C GLN A 72 8.28 -6.23 0.11
N GLY A 73 7.42 -7.26 0.18
CA GLY A 73 6.96 -7.79 1.47
C GLY A 73 6.03 -6.84 2.23
N CYS A 74 5.44 -5.84 1.56
CA CYS A 74 4.69 -4.79 2.25
C CYS A 74 3.21 -5.14 2.43
N ILE A 75 2.63 -4.59 3.50
CA ILE A 75 1.20 -4.66 3.81
C ILE A 75 0.66 -3.23 3.93
N LEU A 76 -0.25 -2.84 3.05
CA LEU A 76 -0.93 -1.55 3.09
C LEU A 76 -2.41 -1.75 3.46
N GLY A 77 -2.80 -1.22 4.61
CA GLY A 77 -4.15 -1.35 5.14
C GLY A 77 -5.22 -0.76 4.22
N ALA A 78 -6.32 -1.50 4.08
CA ALA A 78 -7.47 -1.09 3.28
C ALA A 78 -8.26 0.06 3.94
N GLY A 79 -8.86 0.91 3.11
CA GLY A 79 -9.76 1.98 3.51
C GLY A 79 -10.54 2.53 2.31
N GLU A 80 -11.05 3.74 2.45
CA GLU A 80 -11.67 4.47 1.35
C GLU A 80 -10.62 4.94 0.34
N ASP A 81 -11.05 5.33 -0.86
CA ASP A 81 -10.14 5.83 -1.87
C ASP A 81 -9.59 7.23 -1.56
N HIS A 82 -8.61 7.68 -2.35
CA HIS A 82 -7.93 8.96 -2.13
C HIS A 82 -8.81 10.21 -2.19
N THR A 83 -10.03 10.12 -2.73
CA THR A 83 -10.98 11.23 -2.83
C THR A 83 -11.86 11.37 -1.59
N TYR A 84 -11.91 10.34 -0.73
CA TYR A 84 -12.75 10.35 0.46
C TYR A 84 -12.42 11.52 1.40
N PRO A 85 -13.42 12.22 1.97
CA PRO A 85 -13.19 13.49 2.67
C PRO A 85 -12.43 13.35 4.00
N HIS A 86 -12.44 12.17 4.63
CA HIS A 86 -11.72 11.92 5.88
C HIS A 86 -10.39 11.21 5.58
N PRO A 87 -9.23 11.92 5.61
CA PRO A 87 -7.95 11.36 5.14
C PRO A 87 -7.53 10.11 5.91
N ASP A 88 -7.90 10.07 7.18
CA ASP A 88 -7.60 9.02 8.13
C ASP A 88 -8.45 7.75 7.94
N GLU A 89 -9.48 7.80 7.10
CA GLU A 89 -10.30 6.65 6.69
C GLU A 89 -9.86 6.07 5.33
N ARG A 90 -8.97 6.76 4.62
CA ARG A 90 -8.42 6.30 3.34
C ARG A 90 -7.51 5.09 3.52
N GLY A 91 -7.29 4.34 2.44
CA GLY A 91 -6.26 3.30 2.42
C GLY A 91 -4.86 3.87 2.72
N ALA A 92 -3.97 2.99 3.19
CA ALA A 92 -2.62 3.37 3.57
C ALA A 92 -1.77 3.86 2.39
N VAL A 93 -0.78 4.72 2.67
CA VAL A 93 -0.02 5.44 1.63
C VAL A 93 1.50 5.29 1.81
N LEU A 94 2.18 4.86 0.75
CA LEU A 94 3.62 5.08 0.57
C LEU A 94 3.82 6.22 -0.42
N LYS A 95 4.61 7.23 -0.05
CA LYS A 95 4.88 8.40 -0.91
C LYS A 95 6.37 8.75 -0.92
N GLY A 96 6.89 9.08 -2.10
CA GLY A 96 8.27 9.53 -2.28
C GLY A 96 9.05 8.63 -3.23
N ALA A 97 10.30 8.29 -2.91
CA ALA A 97 11.14 7.45 -3.77
C ALA A 97 12.06 6.58 -2.94
N GLY A 98 12.37 5.37 -3.43
CA GLY A 98 13.34 4.48 -2.78
C GLY A 98 12.82 3.06 -2.57
N LEU A 99 13.13 2.47 -1.41
CA LEU A 99 12.83 1.07 -1.09
C LEU A 99 11.89 0.99 0.12
N ALA A 100 10.73 0.38 -0.09
CA ALA A 100 9.87 -0.11 0.97
C ALA A 100 10.01 -1.63 1.05
N ARG A 101 10.62 -2.10 2.14
CA ARG A 101 10.77 -3.53 2.44
C ARG A 101 10.15 -3.84 3.79
N ASP A 102 9.28 -4.84 3.83
CA ASP A 102 8.63 -5.35 5.05
C ASP A 102 7.86 -4.28 5.85
N VAL A 103 7.46 -3.20 5.17
CA VAL A 103 6.67 -2.11 5.75
C VAL A 103 5.21 -2.53 5.88
N SER A 104 4.65 -2.38 7.08
CA SER A 104 3.23 -2.60 7.36
C SER A 104 2.58 -1.30 7.83
N LEU A 105 1.58 -0.82 7.08
CA LEU A 105 0.80 0.38 7.40
C LEU A 105 -0.68 0.03 7.59
N ARG A 106 -1.33 0.70 8.54
CA ARG A 106 -2.76 0.61 8.81
C ARG A 106 -3.55 1.65 8.01
N ARG A 107 -4.87 1.52 8.00
CA ARG A 107 -5.79 2.50 7.42
C ARG A 107 -5.48 3.91 7.90
N GLY A 108 -5.44 4.87 6.98
CA GLY A 108 -5.17 6.27 7.28
C GLY A 108 -3.71 6.60 7.60
N GLU A 109 -2.81 5.62 7.59
CA GLU A 109 -1.38 5.84 7.80
C GLU A 109 -0.66 6.16 6.49
N VAL A 110 0.41 6.94 6.61
CA VAL A 110 1.28 7.34 5.52
C VAL A 110 2.74 7.32 5.96
N VAL A 111 3.60 6.87 5.07
CA VAL A 111 5.05 7.13 5.12
C VAL A 111 5.42 7.94 3.89
N ALA A 112 6.07 9.09 4.12
CA ALA A 112 6.48 10.01 3.07
C ALA A 112 7.98 10.32 3.19
N VAL A 113 8.82 9.68 2.37
CA VAL A 113 10.29 9.76 2.49
C VAL A 113 11.00 9.62 1.14
N GLN A 114 12.25 10.08 1.09
CA GLN A 114 13.21 9.76 0.04
C GLN A 114 14.26 8.81 0.64
N GLY A 115 14.33 7.57 0.15
CA GLY A 115 15.27 6.55 0.64
C GLY A 115 14.58 5.32 1.22
N ASP A 116 14.96 4.95 2.44
CA ASP A 116 14.47 3.75 3.13
C ASP A 116 13.18 4.03 3.90
N PHE A 117 12.10 3.32 3.56
CA PHE A 117 10.81 3.44 4.23
C PHE A 117 10.75 2.65 5.53
N GLY A 118 11.62 1.66 5.76
CA GLY A 118 11.63 0.85 6.97
C GLY A 118 12.05 1.62 8.22
N ALA A 119 12.87 2.67 8.04
CA ALA A 119 13.32 3.56 9.11
C ALA A 119 12.50 4.86 9.23
N ALA A 120 11.52 5.07 8.34
CA ALA A 120 10.80 6.33 8.24
C ALA A 120 9.65 6.43 9.24
N LEU A 121 9.31 7.66 9.62
CA LEU A 121 8.21 7.92 10.54
C LEU A 121 6.86 7.60 9.89
N VAL A 122 6.06 6.76 10.56
CA VAL A 122 4.65 6.55 10.22
C VAL A 122 3.83 7.72 10.77
N GLN A 123 3.03 8.32 9.90
CA GLN A 123 2.18 9.47 10.24
C GLN A 123 0.73 9.20 9.86
N ARG A 124 -0.19 10.02 10.39
CA ARG A 124 -1.59 10.05 9.95
C ARG A 124 -1.72 10.91 8.69
N GLN A 125 -2.59 10.50 7.77
CA GLN A 125 -2.83 11.28 6.55
C GLN A 125 -3.40 12.67 6.83
N SER A 126 -4.16 12.85 7.91
CA SER A 126 -4.63 14.15 8.39
C SER A 126 -3.51 15.15 8.68
N SER A 127 -2.29 14.70 9.00
CA SER A 127 -1.12 15.58 9.15
C SER A 127 -0.72 16.29 7.84
N PHE A 128 -1.11 15.73 6.68
CA PHE A 128 -0.88 16.30 5.35
C PHE A 128 -2.12 16.96 4.75
N HIS A 129 -3.29 16.75 5.36
CA HIS A 129 -4.59 17.27 4.94
C HIS A 129 -5.35 17.82 6.15
N PRO A 130 -4.84 18.89 6.79
CA PRO A 130 -5.53 19.51 7.90
C PRO A 130 -6.90 20.00 7.42
N ARG A 131 -7.95 19.71 8.21
CA ARG A 131 -9.27 20.31 7.97
C ARG A 131 -9.08 21.82 8.10
N ARG A 132 -9.36 22.54 7.01
CA ARG A 132 -9.50 23.99 7.05
C ARG A 132 -10.83 24.35 7.71
#